data_AF-A0AAW6AVQ0-F1
#
_entry.id   AF-A0AAW6AVQ0-F1
#
_cell.length_a   1.000
_cell.length_b   1.000
_cell.length_c   1.000
_cell.angle_alpha   90.00
_cell.angle_beta   90.00
_cell.angle_gamma   90.00
#
_symmetry.space_group_name_H-M   'P 1'
#
loop_
_entity.id
_entity.type
_entity.pdbx_description
1 polymer ?
#
loop_
_entity_poly.entity_id
_entity_poly.type
_entity_poly.pdbx_seq_one_letter_code
_entity_poly.pdbx_strand_id
1 'polypeptide(L)'
;MTFNGGKRGGIDTKRTITKTELALMGAIFPEDVARCRRRVKIGDAFTVADNSWKSEKGNGVRPVMRGRVTAKYPHFVTLDCGTSITYVQIIQYRRKRGRNKFVD
;
A
#
# COMPACT_ATOMS: atom_id res chain seq x y z
N MET A 1 26.23 0.90 57.60
CA MET A 1 26.23 0.21 56.29
C MET A 1 25.37 1.02 55.33
N THR A 2 26.00 1.63 54.34
CA THR A 2 25.37 2.45 53.28
C THR A 2 24.82 1.55 52.18
N PHE A 3 23.55 1.72 51.83
CA PHE A 3 23.00 1.18 50.58
C PHE A 3 22.56 2.35 49.68
N ASN A 4 23.46 2.72 48.77
CA ASN A 4 23.15 3.52 47.59
C ASN A 4 22.39 2.63 46.59
N GLY A 5 21.07 2.78 46.52
CA GLY A 5 20.22 2.12 45.53
C GLY A 5 19.62 3.15 44.58
N GLY A 6 20.29 3.38 43.45
CA GLY A 6 19.93 4.40 42.47
C GLY A 6 18.49 4.28 41.97
N LYS A 7 17.73 5.38 42.12
CA LYS A 7 16.51 5.63 41.35
C LYS A 7 16.88 5.77 39.87
N ARG A 8 16.80 4.68 39.10
CA ARG A 8 16.72 4.78 37.65
C ARG A 8 15.33 5.29 37.31
N GLY A 9 15.24 6.58 37.01
CA GLY A 9 14.06 7.17 36.39
C GLY A 9 13.83 6.49 35.05
N GLY A 10 12.87 5.57 35.00
CA GLY A 10 12.29 5.09 33.76
C GLY A 10 11.32 6.15 33.26
N ILE A 11 11.81 7.07 32.42
CA ILE A 11 10.91 7.91 31.64
C ILE A 11 10.34 6.98 30.57
N ASP A 12 9.13 6.47 30.81
CA ASP A 12 8.34 5.74 29.82
C ASP A 12 7.85 6.76 28.78
N THR A 13 8.76 7.28 27.97
CA THR A 13 8.42 8.06 26.78
C THR A 13 7.71 7.11 25.83
N LYS A 14 6.37 7.09 25.88
CA LYS A 14 5.53 6.59 24.80
C LYS A 14 6.01 7.30 23.52
N ARG A 15 6.82 6.61 22.71
CA ARG A 15 7.29 7.15 21.43
C ARG A 15 6.05 7.44 20.59
N THR A 16 5.79 8.72 20.35
CA THR A 16 4.73 9.15 19.44
C THR A 16 5.19 8.79 18.03
N ILE A 17 4.72 7.66 17.51
CA ILE A 17 5.01 7.25 16.13
C ILE A 17 4.45 8.34 15.20
N THR A 18 5.34 8.93 14.43
CA THR A 18 4.99 10.01 13.51
C THR A 18 4.18 9.47 12.32
N LYS A 19 3.38 10.34 11.68
CA LYS A 19 2.61 9.98 10.47
C LYS A 19 3.50 9.39 9.37
N THR A 20 4.74 9.88 9.28
CA THR A 20 5.76 9.42 8.35
C THR A 20 6.20 7.99 8.66
N GLU A 21 6.46 7.67 9.93
CA GLU A 21 6.80 6.30 10.35
C GLU A 21 5.63 5.33 10.14
N LEU A 22 4.39 5.75 10.41
CA LEU A 22 3.20 4.95 10.09
C LEU A 22 3.07 4.69 8.58
N ALA A 23 3.32 5.69 7.74
CA ALA A 23 3.30 5.52 6.29
C ALA A 23 4.39 4.53 5.80
N LEU A 24 5.59 4.57 6.42
CA LEU A 24 6.68 3.61 6.19
C LEU A 24 6.31 2.19 6.63
N MET A 25 5.56 2.06 7.72
CA MET A 25 5.00 0.79 8.19
C MET A 25 3.83 0.27 7.34
N GLY A 26 3.43 1.02 6.30
CA GLY A 26 2.38 0.60 5.37
C GLY A 26 0.98 1.13 5.68
N ALA A 27 0.84 2.04 6.65
CA ALA A 27 -0.43 2.71 6.90
C ALA A 27 -0.85 3.55 5.68
N ILE A 28 -2.14 3.49 5.35
CA ILE A 28 -2.74 4.24 4.25
C ILE A 28 -3.80 5.14 4.85
N PHE A 29 -3.63 6.44 4.65
CA PHE A 29 -4.53 7.42 5.21
C PHE A 29 -5.66 7.76 4.22
N PRO A 30 -6.83 8.23 4.70
CA PRO A 30 -7.92 8.67 3.84
C PRO A 30 -7.47 9.73 2.81
N GLU A 31 -6.56 10.63 3.20
CA GLU A 31 -6.00 11.64 2.28
C GLU A 31 -5.23 11.01 1.10
N ASP A 32 -4.53 9.89 1.33
CA ASP A 32 -3.79 9.16 0.29
C ASP A 32 -4.77 8.56 -0.73
N VAL A 33 -5.88 8.01 -0.23
CA VAL A 33 -6.95 7.44 -1.06
C VAL A 33 -7.62 8.54 -1.88
N ALA A 34 -7.93 9.69 -1.27
CA ALA A 34 -8.49 10.84 -1.98
C ALA A 34 -7.54 11.38 -3.07
N ARG A 35 -6.24 11.46 -2.77
CA ARG A 35 -5.20 11.84 -3.74
C ARG A 35 -5.10 10.82 -4.87
N CYS A 36 -5.10 9.53 -4.56
CA CYS A 36 -5.06 8.46 -5.56
C CYS A 36 -6.30 8.53 -6.46
N ARG A 37 -7.49 8.68 -5.87
CA ARG A 37 -8.75 8.84 -6.60
C ARG A 37 -8.71 10.03 -7.55
N ARG A 38 -8.16 11.19 -7.15
CA ARG A 38 -8.02 12.33 -8.07
C ARG A 38 -7.05 12.07 -9.23
N ARG A 39 -5.96 11.34 -8.98
CA ARG A 39 -4.92 11.05 -9.98
C ARG A 39 -5.32 9.99 -11.01
N VAL A 40 -6.12 8.99 -10.62
CA VAL A 40 -6.52 7.90 -11.53
C VAL A 40 -7.53 8.40 -12.57
N LYS A 41 -7.21 8.18 -13.85
CA LYS A 41 -8.03 8.53 -15.01
C LYS A 41 -8.50 7.28 -15.75
N ILE A 42 -9.60 7.41 -16.47
CA ILE A 42 -10.03 6.39 -17.45
C ILE A 42 -8.93 6.26 -18.52
N GLY A 43 -8.60 5.03 -18.88
CA GLY A 43 -7.49 4.70 -19.78
C GLY A 43 -6.15 4.43 -19.09
N ASP A 44 -6.00 4.74 -17.79
CA ASP A 44 -4.78 4.43 -17.04
C ASP A 44 -4.52 2.91 -17.03
N ALA A 45 -3.29 2.50 -17.29
CA ALA A 45 -2.92 1.10 -17.29
C ALA A 45 -2.40 0.65 -15.92
N PHE A 46 -2.95 -0.45 -15.41
CA PHE A 46 -2.51 -1.12 -14.20
C PHE A 46 -2.13 -2.56 -14.47
N THR A 47 -1.09 -3.03 -13.77
CA THR A 47 -0.71 -4.43 -13.76
C THR A 47 -1.36 -5.08 -12.54
N VAL A 48 -2.33 -5.94 -12.77
CA VAL A 48 -3.04 -6.71 -11.74
C VAL A 48 -2.57 -8.16 -11.77
N ALA A 49 -2.67 -8.85 -10.65
CA ALA A 49 -2.44 -10.28 -10.67
C ALA A 49 -3.57 -10.98 -11.43
N ASP A 50 -3.22 -11.97 -12.23
CA ASP A 50 -4.20 -12.78 -12.93
C ASP A 50 -4.98 -13.64 -11.92
N ASN A 51 -6.31 -13.68 -12.08
CA ASN A 51 -7.19 -14.52 -11.29
C ASN A 51 -7.04 -16.00 -11.65
N SER A 52 -6.57 -16.31 -12.87
CA SER A 52 -6.29 -17.67 -13.35
C SER A 52 -5.25 -18.43 -12.52
N TRP A 53 -4.43 -17.72 -11.73
CA TRP A 53 -3.40 -18.30 -10.86
C TRP A 53 -3.93 -19.27 -9.78
N LYS A 54 -5.21 -19.20 -9.43
CA LYS A 54 -5.79 -20.12 -8.45
C LYS A 54 -5.96 -21.55 -8.98
N SER A 55 -5.86 -21.75 -10.29
CA SER A 55 -6.04 -23.04 -10.91
C SER A 55 -4.68 -23.65 -11.24
N GLU A 56 -4.34 -24.68 -10.47
CA GLU A 56 -3.43 -25.79 -10.79
C GLU A 56 -2.09 -25.48 -11.50
N LYS A 57 -1.00 -25.65 -10.73
CA LYS A 57 0.39 -25.88 -11.20
C LYS A 57 1.07 -24.68 -11.89
N GLY A 58 1.98 -24.01 -11.18
CA GLY A 58 2.92 -23.09 -11.83
C GLY A 58 3.98 -22.54 -10.89
N ASN A 59 5.25 -22.64 -11.31
CA ASN A 59 6.46 -22.11 -10.64
C ASN A 59 6.24 -20.74 -10.00
N GLY A 60 6.07 -20.65 -8.67
CA GLY A 60 6.41 -19.54 -7.75
C GLY A 60 6.13 -18.06 -8.09
N VAL A 61 5.69 -17.74 -9.29
CA VAL A 61 5.63 -16.41 -9.90
C VAL A 61 4.20 -16.18 -10.32
N ARG A 62 3.52 -15.33 -9.55
CA ARG A 62 2.13 -14.96 -9.80
C ARG A 62 2.02 -14.28 -11.18
N PRO A 63 1.19 -14.77 -12.13
CA PRO A 63 1.01 -14.17 -13.43
C PRO A 63 0.35 -12.82 -13.22
N VAL A 64 0.71 -11.89 -14.09
CA VAL A 64 0.19 -10.53 -14.04
C VAL A 64 -0.45 -10.18 -15.38
N MET A 65 -1.65 -9.62 -15.33
CA MET A 65 -2.34 -9.06 -16.48
C MET A 65 -2.23 -7.54 -16.46
N ARG A 66 -2.17 -6.93 -17.65
CA ARG A 66 -2.24 -5.48 -17.80
C ARG A 66 -3.65 -5.12 -18.24
N GLY A 67 -4.36 -4.34 -17.43
CA GLY A 67 -5.68 -3.82 -17.75
C GLY A 67 -5.72 -2.30 -17.73
N ARG A 68 -6.56 -1.69 -18.56
CA ARG A 68 -6.82 -0.24 -18.57
C ARG A 68 -8.10 0.08 -17.83
N VAL A 69 -8.11 1.20 -17.10
CA VAL A 69 -9.30 1.67 -16.38
C VAL A 69 -10.43 1.97 -17.37
N THR A 70 -11.54 1.26 -17.22
CA THR A 70 -12.75 1.43 -18.03
C THR A 70 -13.81 2.26 -17.30
N ALA A 71 -13.96 2.05 -16.00
CA ALA A 71 -14.91 2.81 -15.18
C ALA A 71 -14.35 3.09 -13.79
N LYS A 72 -14.88 4.15 -13.17
CA LYS A 72 -14.42 4.68 -11.90
C LYS A 72 -15.55 4.73 -10.88
N TYR A 73 -15.35 4.07 -9.76
CA TYR A 73 -16.29 4.02 -8.64
C TYR A 73 -15.69 4.70 -7.40
N PRO A 74 -16.50 4.98 -6.35
CA PRO A 74 -16.02 5.64 -5.14
C PRO A 74 -14.86 4.94 -4.43
N HIS A 75 -14.80 3.60 -4.48
CA HIS A 75 -13.82 2.80 -3.73
C HIS A 75 -12.87 1.98 -4.62
N PHE A 76 -13.20 1.79 -5.89
CA PHE A 76 -12.43 0.98 -6.83
C PHE A 76 -12.59 1.46 -8.27
N VAL A 77 -11.81 0.89 -9.17
CA VAL A 77 -11.93 1.07 -10.62
C VAL A 77 -12.02 -0.29 -11.29
N THR A 78 -12.76 -0.37 -12.39
CA THR A 78 -12.82 -1.58 -13.23
C THR A 78 -11.82 -1.46 -14.35
N LEU A 79 -11.28 -2.60 -14.77
CA LEU A 79 -10.36 -2.73 -15.88
C LEU A 79 -11.04 -3.47 -17.03
N ASP A 80 -10.57 -3.22 -18.25
CA ASP A 80 -10.99 -3.92 -19.48
C ASP A 80 -10.73 -5.44 -19.43
N CYS A 81 -9.72 -5.88 -18.68
CA CYS A 81 -9.38 -7.28 -18.47
C CYS A 81 -10.35 -8.05 -17.53
N GLY A 82 -11.58 -7.54 -17.32
CA GLY A 82 -12.60 -8.18 -16.48
C GLY A 82 -12.29 -8.18 -14.97
N THR A 83 -11.33 -7.38 -14.53
CA THR A 83 -10.89 -7.30 -13.12
C THR A 83 -11.16 -5.91 -12.54
N SER A 84 -11.24 -5.80 -11.21
CA SER A 84 -11.31 -4.52 -10.51
C SER A 84 -10.13 -4.34 -9.56
N ILE A 85 -9.75 -3.08 -9.31
CA ILE A 85 -8.66 -2.73 -8.41
C ILE A 85 -9.09 -1.59 -7.49
N THR A 86 -8.80 -1.71 -6.19
CA THR A 86 -9.11 -0.66 -5.20
C THR A 86 -8.03 0.42 -5.19
N TYR A 87 -8.38 1.63 -4.79
CA TYR A 87 -7.39 2.71 -4.64
C TYR A 87 -6.28 2.35 -3.63
N VAL A 88 -6.64 1.59 -2.59
CA VAL A 88 -5.70 1.06 -1.59
C VAL A 88 -4.68 0.13 -2.26
N GLN A 89 -5.13 -0.81 -3.11
CA GLN A 89 -4.24 -1.70 -3.84
C GLN A 89 -3.32 -0.93 -4.80
N ILE A 90 -3.80 0.12 -5.45
CA ILE A 90 -2.98 0.99 -6.31
C ILE A 90 -1.87 1.67 -5.47
N ILE A 91 -2.20 2.19 -4.29
CA ILE A 91 -1.23 2.82 -3.39
C ILE A 91 -0.19 1.80 -2.91
N GLN A 92 -0.62 0.63 -2.46
CA GLN A 92 0.28 -0.45 -2.04
C GLN A 92 1.19 -0.91 -3.18
N TYR A 93 0.65 -1.03 -4.39
CA TYR A 93 1.42 -1.43 -5.57
C TYR A 93 2.50 -0.40 -5.90
N ARG A 94 2.15 0.89 -5.88
CA ARG A 94 3.12 1.98 -6.09
C ARG A 94 4.22 1.97 -5.03
N ARG A 95 3.89 1.74 -3.75
CA ARG A 95 4.88 1.62 -2.68
C ARG A 95 5.78 0.38 -2.86
N LYS A 96 5.22 -0.77 -3.27
CA LYS A 96 5.97 -2.01 -3.51
C LYS A 96 6.90 -1.92 -4.73
N ARG A 97 6.45 -1.34 -5.86
CA ARG A 97 7.33 -1.03 -7.00
C ARG A 97 8.34 0.08 -6.67
N GLY A 98 7.93 1.01 -5.80
CA GLY A 98 8.71 2.13 -5.29
C GLY A 98 9.74 1.78 -4.23
N ARG A 99 10.00 0.49 -3.95
CA ARG A 99 11.15 0.05 -3.14
C ARG A 99 12.51 0.55 -3.69
N ASN A 100 12.51 1.20 -4.87
CA ASN A 100 13.64 1.92 -5.47
C ASN A 100 13.41 3.42 -5.80
N LYS A 101 12.27 4.05 -5.49
CA LYS A 101 12.09 5.50 -5.72
C LYS A 101 11.12 6.10 -4.69
N PHE A 102 11.66 6.44 -3.53
CA PHE A 102 11.28 7.69 -2.88
C PHE A 102 11.59 8.82 -3.87
N VAL A 103 10.60 9.63 -4.20
CA VAL A 103 10.84 10.99 -4.67
C VAL A 103 9.85 11.85 -3.89
N ASP A 104 10.43 12.58 -2.94
CA ASP A 104 9.96 13.76 -2.18
C ASP A 104 8.44 14.02 -2.08
#